data_AF-A0ABD2P142-F1
#
_entry.id   AF-A0ABD2P142-F1
#
_cell.length_a   1.000
_cell.length_b   1.000
_cell.length_c   1.000
_cell.angle_alpha   90.00
_cell.angle_beta   90.00
_cell.angle_gamma   90.00
#
_symmetry.space_group_name_H-M   'P 1'
#
loop_
_entity.id
_entity.type
_entity.pdbx_description
1 polymer ?
#
loop_
_entity_poly.entity_id
_entity_poly.type
_entity_poly.pdbx_seq_one_letter_code
_entity_poly.pdbx_strand_id
1 'polypeptide(L)'
;MGTPEEFVTEFHNLKGTTLREKKKSLHNLLIRYKSSSTDTLDSIIQGLTPATYLEESFKIELLLYFQRSKELLNVLTAGNEIGACKIVRQKWFIEDLLKTYTSTQFVEQLCPQLSLSIRTKILKRILMYVKDESKIQELFEVLNRVYGWKVASILFTGCPDEKIKEILRNFTTELSVPKLKQLLYKNKSLIGYYFELFENVEGVDNYKWRSFFKYMAVKDPIYFSELSKKFDIHIYRQFGRQTTKKFIDVKKDDVLNKPDEFTRYLRGDALVRKLGEDFPKFFRNGLPKNITSLNYCSVRELLKYYDKSKQYELYFNAFQETYNKSLWDNIDYMDERLIELISDVKEREEWIKKFDKRANYMKYQKRDVMARCMMMSAPMVFDEDDDMGLSGQDAIIERKTIFNTLISTCKLNQDYATLVNILKSFCERHRNSDVTILYNFLRTIYNELDMKN
;
A
#
# COMPACT_ATOMS: atom_id res chain seq x y z
N MET A 1 9.31 -30.53 -53.34
CA MET A 1 8.69 -30.50 -52.00
C MET A 1 8.98 -31.83 -51.37
N GLY A 2 9.43 -31.86 -50.11
CA GLY A 2 9.79 -33.14 -49.49
C GLY A 2 8.56 -33.96 -49.12
N THR A 3 8.72 -35.29 -49.06
CA THR A 3 7.61 -36.20 -48.72
C THR A 3 7.27 -36.13 -47.22
N PRO A 4 6.09 -36.63 -46.79
CA PRO A 4 5.79 -36.78 -45.36
C PRO A 4 6.84 -37.59 -44.60
N GLU A 5 7.40 -38.63 -45.23
CA GLU A 5 8.41 -39.51 -44.64
C GLU A 5 9.74 -38.78 -44.43
N GLU A 6 10.14 -37.93 -45.38
CA GLU A 6 11.30 -37.06 -45.25
C GLU A 6 11.15 -36.10 -44.06
N PHE A 7 9.96 -35.52 -43.87
CA PHE A 7 9.71 -34.63 -42.73
C PHE A 7 9.89 -35.38 -41.40
N VAL A 8 9.26 -36.54 -41.26
CA VAL A 8 9.32 -37.35 -40.02
C VAL A 8 10.76 -37.75 -39.73
N THR A 9 11.50 -38.17 -40.75
CA THR A 9 12.92 -38.53 -40.62
C THR A 9 13.77 -37.33 -40.18
N GLU A 10 13.57 -36.16 -40.78
CA GLU A 10 14.29 -34.95 -40.39
C GLU A 10 13.90 -34.44 -38.99
N PHE A 11 12.66 -34.66 -38.56
CA PHE A 11 12.19 -34.29 -37.22
C PHE A 11 12.86 -35.12 -36.13
N HIS A 12 13.01 -36.44 -36.32
CA HIS A 12 13.74 -37.28 -35.35
C HIS A 12 15.24 -36.98 -35.36
N ASN A 13 15.77 -36.44 -36.46
CA ASN A 13 17.19 -36.14 -36.64
C ASN A 13 17.51 -34.63 -36.66
N LEU A 14 16.80 -33.82 -35.85
CA LEU A 14 17.04 -32.38 -35.77
C LEU A 14 18.50 -32.05 -35.41
N LYS A 15 19.14 -31.24 -36.26
CA LYS A 15 20.54 -30.84 -36.09
C LYS A 15 20.72 -29.93 -34.87
N GLY A 16 21.87 -30.07 -34.19
CA GLY A 16 22.28 -29.23 -33.07
C GLY A 16 22.59 -30.00 -31.79
N THR A 17 23.58 -29.52 -31.06
CA THR A 17 23.99 -30.07 -29.76
C THR A 17 23.20 -29.44 -28.62
N THR A 18 22.86 -28.15 -28.74
CA THR A 18 22.10 -27.41 -27.72
C THR A 18 20.60 -27.37 -28.03
N LEU A 19 19.77 -27.18 -26.99
CA LEU A 19 18.32 -27.00 -27.15
C LEU A 19 17.96 -25.84 -28.10
N ARG A 20 18.77 -24.77 -28.07
CA ARG A 20 18.58 -23.59 -28.91
C ARG A 20 18.83 -23.91 -30.38
N GLU A 21 19.88 -24.68 -30.69
CA GLU A 21 20.18 -25.13 -32.05
C GLU A 21 19.09 -26.06 -32.58
N LYS A 22 18.65 -27.03 -31.77
CA LYS A 22 17.57 -27.94 -32.16
C LYS A 22 16.26 -27.20 -32.47
N LYS A 23 15.91 -26.18 -31.68
CA LYS A 23 14.75 -25.30 -31.97
C LYS A 23 14.91 -24.51 -33.27
N LYS A 24 16.11 -24.00 -33.55
CA LYS A 24 16.40 -23.31 -34.83
C LYS A 24 16.28 -24.28 -36.01
N SER A 25 16.79 -25.50 -35.86
CA SER A 25 16.65 -26.57 -36.86
C SER A 25 15.19 -26.91 -37.11
N LEU A 26 14.38 -27.05 -36.04
CA LEU A 26 12.94 -27.29 -36.16
C LEU A 26 12.25 -26.16 -36.90
N HIS A 27 12.54 -24.90 -36.53
CA HIS A 27 11.92 -23.76 -37.19
C HIS A 27 12.23 -23.71 -38.70
N ASN A 28 13.47 -24.02 -39.09
CA ASN A 28 13.86 -24.11 -40.50
C ASN A 28 13.14 -25.25 -41.23
N LEU A 29 12.91 -26.39 -40.55
CA LEU A 29 12.11 -27.49 -41.08
C LEU A 29 10.65 -27.06 -41.30
N LEU A 30 10.04 -26.39 -40.32
CA LEU A 30 8.66 -25.88 -40.41
C LEU A 30 8.48 -24.86 -41.55
N ILE A 31 9.45 -23.96 -41.77
CA ILE A 31 9.42 -23.00 -42.88
C ILE A 31 9.39 -23.71 -44.24
N ARG A 32 10.19 -24.77 -44.42
CA ARG A 32 10.25 -25.53 -45.69
C ARG A 32 8.90 -26.15 -46.06
N TYR A 33 8.08 -26.48 -45.06
CA TYR A 33 6.76 -27.11 -45.23
C TYR A 33 5.60 -26.14 -45.02
N LYS A 34 5.86 -24.82 -44.95
CA LYS A 34 4.82 -23.80 -44.72
C LYS A 34 3.70 -23.82 -45.77
N SER A 35 4.03 -24.18 -47.01
CA SER A 35 3.09 -24.22 -48.15
C SER A 35 2.58 -25.62 -48.48
N SER A 36 2.80 -26.60 -47.61
CA SER A 36 2.30 -27.97 -47.80
C SER A 36 0.77 -28.02 -47.73
N SER A 37 0.15 -28.92 -48.51
CA SER A 37 -1.29 -29.15 -48.46
C SER A 37 -1.72 -29.72 -47.11
N THR A 38 -3.01 -29.54 -46.76
CA THR A 38 -3.60 -30.10 -45.54
C THR A 38 -3.38 -31.61 -45.46
N ASP A 39 -3.60 -32.35 -46.55
CA ASP A 39 -3.42 -33.82 -46.59
C ASP A 39 -1.98 -34.25 -46.31
N THR A 40 -1.00 -33.47 -46.80
CA THR A 40 0.43 -33.71 -46.53
C THR A 40 0.72 -33.50 -45.04
N LEU A 41 0.20 -32.42 -44.45
CA LEU A 41 0.38 -32.12 -43.03
C LEU A 41 -0.31 -33.17 -42.14
N ASP A 42 -1.49 -33.64 -42.53
CA ASP A 42 -2.23 -34.68 -41.82
C ASP A 42 -1.43 -35.99 -41.80
N SER A 43 -0.86 -36.38 -42.95
CA SER A 43 0.02 -37.53 -43.08
C SER A 43 1.26 -37.41 -42.18
N ILE A 44 1.89 -36.23 -42.15
CA ILE A 44 3.03 -35.93 -41.27
C ILE A 44 2.64 -36.11 -39.80
N ILE A 45 1.53 -35.50 -39.37
CA ILE A 45 1.12 -35.50 -37.96
C ILE A 45 0.74 -36.91 -37.50
N GLN A 46 0.10 -37.70 -38.35
CA GLN A 46 -0.25 -39.10 -38.07
C GLN A 46 0.99 -40.00 -37.99
N GLY A 47 1.97 -39.80 -38.88
CA GLY A 47 3.23 -40.55 -38.87
C GLY A 47 4.19 -40.17 -37.73
N LEU A 48 4.00 -38.99 -37.12
CA LEU A 48 4.91 -38.48 -36.11
C LEU A 48 4.64 -39.03 -34.71
N THR A 49 5.50 -39.94 -34.25
CA THR A 49 5.45 -40.52 -32.90
C THR A 49 6.68 -40.08 -32.08
N PRO A 50 6.55 -39.07 -31.19
CA PRO A 50 7.66 -38.58 -30.40
C PRO A 50 8.29 -39.66 -29.52
N ALA A 51 9.61 -39.82 -29.59
CA ALA A 51 10.36 -40.79 -28.79
C ALA A 51 10.78 -40.22 -27.43
N THR A 52 10.83 -38.88 -27.30
CA THR A 52 11.32 -38.21 -26.10
C THR A 52 10.38 -37.08 -25.66
N TYR A 53 10.48 -36.68 -24.39
CA TYR A 53 9.75 -35.53 -23.87
C TYR A 53 10.06 -34.22 -24.65
N LEU A 54 11.30 -34.09 -25.13
CA LEU A 54 11.70 -32.94 -25.95
C LEU A 54 10.99 -32.95 -27.31
N GLU A 55 10.91 -34.12 -27.95
CA GLU A 55 10.19 -34.30 -29.20
C GLU A 55 8.68 -34.05 -29.02
N GLU A 56 8.10 -34.46 -27.89
CA GLU A 56 6.70 -34.15 -27.56
C GLU A 56 6.47 -32.63 -27.52
N SER A 57 7.39 -31.91 -26.87
CA SER A 57 7.40 -30.44 -26.85
C SER A 57 7.56 -29.82 -28.24
N PHE A 58 8.35 -30.44 -29.13
CA PHE A 58 8.54 -29.99 -30.51
C PHE A 58 7.34 -30.31 -31.41
N LYS A 59 6.67 -31.44 -31.19
CA LYS A 59 5.40 -31.78 -31.85
C LYS A 59 4.35 -30.71 -31.55
N ILE A 60 4.26 -30.25 -30.30
CA ILE A 60 3.36 -29.14 -29.94
C ILE A 60 3.75 -27.85 -30.67
N GLU A 61 5.06 -27.54 -30.80
CA GLU A 61 5.51 -26.36 -31.55
C GLU A 61 5.14 -26.44 -33.04
N LEU A 62 5.22 -27.63 -33.65
CA LEU A 62 4.73 -27.91 -35.00
C LEU A 62 3.22 -27.66 -35.10
N LEU A 63 2.42 -28.24 -34.20
CA LEU A 63 0.96 -28.10 -34.21
C LEU A 63 0.54 -26.63 -34.05
N LEU A 64 1.26 -25.87 -33.21
CA LEU A 64 1.04 -24.44 -33.02
C LEU A 64 1.41 -23.63 -34.28
N TYR A 65 2.49 -24.00 -34.97
CA TYR A 65 2.93 -23.32 -36.19
C TYR A 65 1.93 -23.47 -37.33
N PHE A 66 1.39 -24.68 -37.52
CA PHE A 66 0.41 -25.01 -38.55
C PHE A 66 -1.05 -24.83 -38.12
N GLN A 67 -1.29 -24.26 -36.94
CA GLN A 67 -2.63 -23.97 -36.41
C GLN A 67 -3.60 -25.18 -36.38
N ARG A 68 -3.10 -26.32 -35.90
CA ARG A 68 -3.82 -27.61 -35.89
C ARG A 68 -4.71 -27.77 -34.66
N SER A 69 -5.84 -27.07 -34.64
CA SER A 69 -6.70 -26.93 -33.44
C SER A 69 -7.22 -28.24 -32.86
N LYS A 70 -7.66 -29.19 -33.71
CA LYS A 70 -8.22 -30.47 -33.23
C LYS A 70 -7.17 -31.29 -32.50
N GLU A 71 -5.96 -31.35 -33.04
CA GLU A 71 -4.84 -32.09 -32.47
C GLU A 71 -4.32 -31.41 -31.20
N LEU A 72 -4.28 -30.07 -31.18
CA LEU A 72 -3.97 -29.31 -29.97
C LEU A 72 -5.01 -29.53 -28.86
N LEU A 73 -6.29 -29.69 -29.21
CA LEU A 73 -7.34 -30.01 -28.26
C LEU A 73 -7.12 -31.40 -27.63
N ASN A 74 -6.71 -32.39 -28.43
CA ASN A 74 -6.36 -33.73 -27.93
C ASN A 74 -5.19 -33.68 -26.94
N VAL A 75 -4.20 -32.80 -27.18
CA VAL A 75 -3.10 -32.58 -26.22
C VAL A 75 -3.62 -32.03 -24.88
N LEU A 76 -4.63 -31.15 -24.92
CA LEU A 76 -5.23 -30.58 -23.71
C LEU A 76 -6.05 -31.62 -22.92
N THR A 77 -6.83 -32.46 -23.60
CA THR A 77 -7.65 -33.50 -22.96
C THR A 77 -6.82 -34.64 -22.41
N ALA A 78 -5.66 -34.94 -23.02
CA ALA A 78 -4.70 -35.92 -22.51
C ALA A 78 -3.97 -35.50 -21.21
N GLY A 79 -4.11 -34.24 -20.77
CA GLY A 79 -3.58 -33.78 -19.49
C GLY A 79 -2.09 -33.39 -19.47
N ASN A 80 -1.46 -33.17 -20.62
CA ASN A 80 -0.06 -32.70 -20.69
C ASN A 80 0.06 -31.24 -20.22
N GLU A 81 0.39 -31.00 -18.94
CA GLU A 81 0.36 -29.65 -18.35
C GLU A 81 1.32 -28.65 -19.01
N ILE A 82 2.53 -29.09 -19.39
CA ILE A 82 3.56 -28.22 -19.96
C ILE A 82 3.16 -27.84 -21.40
N GLY A 83 2.66 -28.82 -22.17
CA GLY A 83 2.07 -28.56 -23.47
C GLY A 83 0.89 -27.62 -23.38
N ALA A 84 -0.04 -27.88 -22.46
CA ALA A 84 -1.21 -27.05 -22.25
C ALA A 84 -0.87 -25.58 -21.99
N CYS A 85 0.18 -25.30 -21.21
CA CYS A 85 0.63 -23.93 -20.96
C CYS A 85 1.09 -23.19 -22.22
N LYS A 86 1.70 -23.87 -23.19
CA LYS A 86 2.09 -23.27 -24.48
C LYS A 86 0.87 -23.01 -25.37
N ILE A 87 -0.07 -23.95 -25.38
CA ILE A 87 -1.27 -23.92 -26.22
C ILE A 87 -2.20 -22.78 -25.79
N VAL A 88 -2.59 -22.73 -24.51
CA VAL A 88 -3.55 -21.72 -24.00
C VAL A 88 -3.03 -20.27 -24.04
N ARG A 89 -1.73 -20.08 -24.29
CA ARG A 89 -1.14 -18.74 -24.50
C ARG A 89 -1.39 -18.20 -25.90
N GLN A 90 -1.81 -19.03 -26.86
CA GLN A 90 -2.06 -18.60 -28.21
C GLN A 90 -3.45 -17.98 -28.32
N LYS A 91 -3.50 -16.68 -28.68
CA LYS A 91 -4.74 -15.95 -28.87
C LYS A 91 -5.65 -16.62 -29.92
N TRP A 92 -5.07 -16.96 -31.07
CA TRP A 92 -5.80 -17.57 -32.20
C TRP A 92 -6.47 -18.88 -31.80
N PHE A 93 -5.83 -19.69 -30.95
CA PHE A 93 -6.38 -20.97 -30.51
C PHE A 93 -7.61 -20.79 -29.62
N ILE A 94 -7.58 -19.81 -28.71
CA ILE A 94 -8.73 -19.48 -27.86
C ILE A 94 -9.90 -18.95 -28.69
N GLU A 95 -9.62 -18.12 -29.69
CA GLU A 95 -10.64 -17.61 -30.62
C GLU A 95 -11.25 -18.74 -31.46
N ASP A 96 -10.41 -19.63 -32.00
CA ASP A 96 -10.86 -20.78 -32.79
C ASP A 96 -11.70 -21.77 -31.97
N LEU A 97 -11.30 -22.00 -30.70
CA LEU A 97 -12.05 -22.84 -29.77
C LEU A 97 -13.48 -22.31 -29.56
N LEU A 98 -13.63 -21.00 -29.39
CA LEU A 98 -14.94 -20.37 -29.18
C LEU A 98 -15.76 -20.17 -30.46
N LYS A 99 -15.12 -20.27 -31.64
CA LYS A 99 -15.82 -20.35 -32.93
C LYS A 99 -16.33 -21.77 -33.20
N THR A 100 -15.56 -22.77 -32.80
CA THR A 100 -15.88 -24.19 -33.04
C THR A 100 -16.98 -24.69 -32.11
N TYR A 101 -16.98 -24.23 -30.85
CA TYR A 101 -17.94 -24.67 -29.83
C TYR A 101 -18.91 -23.54 -29.45
N THR A 102 -20.20 -23.85 -29.35
CA THR A 102 -21.14 -22.97 -28.65
C THR A 102 -20.79 -22.88 -27.17
N SER A 103 -21.31 -21.88 -26.45
CA SER A 103 -21.00 -21.72 -25.02
C SER A 103 -21.47 -22.93 -24.21
N THR A 104 -22.63 -23.50 -24.54
CA THR A 104 -23.13 -24.74 -23.96
C THR A 104 -22.21 -25.92 -24.25
N GLN A 105 -21.81 -26.14 -25.51
CA GLN A 105 -20.92 -27.25 -25.86
C GLN A 105 -19.54 -27.11 -25.18
N PHE A 106 -18.98 -25.90 -25.14
CA PHE A 106 -17.72 -25.63 -24.47
C PHE A 106 -17.77 -25.99 -22.96
N VAL A 107 -18.85 -25.62 -22.27
CA VAL A 107 -18.98 -25.82 -20.82
C VAL A 107 -19.40 -27.25 -20.44
N GLU A 108 -20.31 -27.85 -21.20
CA GLU A 108 -20.94 -29.13 -20.85
C GLU A 108 -20.26 -30.33 -21.52
N GLN A 109 -19.59 -30.15 -22.66
CA GLN A 109 -18.94 -31.25 -23.38
C GLN A 109 -17.42 -31.19 -23.25
N LEU A 110 -16.83 -30.02 -23.52
CA LEU A 110 -15.37 -29.89 -23.51
C LEU A 110 -14.80 -29.74 -22.09
N CYS A 111 -15.33 -28.82 -21.28
CA CYS A 111 -14.79 -28.57 -19.94
C CYS A 111 -14.68 -29.83 -19.05
N PRO A 112 -15.64 -30.78 -19.05
CA PRO A 112 -15.50 -32.01 -18.27
C PRO A 112 -14.30 -32.87 -18.66
N GLN A 113 -13.85 -32.80 -19.92
CA GLN A 113 -12.68 -33.52 -20.42
C GLN A 113 -11.36 -32.84 -20.07
N LEU A 114 -11.41 -31.63 -19.48
CA LEU A 114 -10.23 -30.83 -19.17
C LEU A 114 -9.96 -30.81 -17.66
N SER A 115 -8.69 -30.92 -17.29
CA SER A 115 -8.27 -30.74 -15.90
C SER A 115 -8.65 -29.35 -15.39
N LEU A 116 -8.89 -29.21 -14.08
CA LEU A 116 -9.27 -27.94 -13.46
C LEU A 116 -8.23 -26.82 -13.71
N SER A 117 -6.95 -27.19 -13.71
CA SER A 117 -5.81 -26.32 -14.02
C SER A 117 -5.92 -25.74 -15.43
N ILE A 118 -6.21 -26.59 -16.42
CA ILE A 118 -6.35 -26.18 -17.83
C ILE A 118 -7.61 -25.34 -18.02
N ARG A 119 -8.76 -25.77 -17.48
CA ARG A 119 -10.02 -24.99 -17.51
C ARG A 119 -9.81 -23.57 -17.01
N THR A 120 -9.22 -23.43 -15.82
CA THR A 120 -8.97 -22.13 -15.21
C THR A 120 -8.03 -21.25 -16.06
N LYS A 121 -7.02 -21.85 -16.69
CA LYS A 121 -6.11 -21.13 -17.60
C LYS A 121 -6.86 -20.67 -18.86
N ILE A 122 -7.69 -21.52 -19.47
CA ILE A 122 -8.50 -21.16 -20.64
C ILE A 122 -9.45 -20.01 -20.29
N LEU A 123 -10.22 -20.11 -19.20
CA LEU A 123 -11.16 -19.06 -18.79
C LEU A 123 -10.48 -17.71 -18.56
N LYS A 124 -9.31 -17.70 -17.90
CA LYS A 124 -8.52 -16.47 -17.74
C LYS A 124 -8.04 -15.89 -19.07
N ARG A 125 -7.75 -16.73 -20.06
CA ARG A 125 -7.31 -16.32 -21.39
C ARG A 125 -8.47 -15.83 -22.24
N ILE A 126 -9.65 -16.42 -22.11
CA ILE A 126 -10.91 -15.92 -22.69
C ILE A 126 -11.13 -14.48 -22.25
N LEU A 127 -11.11 -14.19 -20.94
CA LEU A 127 -11.27 -12.83 -20.42
C LEU A 127 -10.23 -11.83 -20.96
N MET A 128 -9.03 -12.31 -21.31
CA MET A 128 -7.94 -11.47 -21.79
C MET A 128 -8.01 -11.21 -23.31
N TYR A 129 -8.49 -12.18 -24.10
CA TYR A 129 -8.44 -12.14 -25.55
C TYR A 129 -9.79 -11.81 -26.21
N VAL A 130 -10.89 -12.26 -25.62
CA VAL A 130 -12.23 -12.08 -26.16
C VAL A 130 -12.76 -10.72 -25.75
N LYS A 131 -13.22 -9.94 -26.73
CA LYS A 131 -13.77 -8.58 -26.53
C LYS A 131 -15.29 -8.54 -26.60
N ASP A 132 -15.91 -9.58 -27.13
CA ASP A 132 -17.37 -9.71 -27.22
C ASP A 132 -17.95 -10.00 -25.83
N GLU A 133 -18.52 -8.97 -25.21
CA GLU A 133 -19.10 -9.06 -23.87
C GLU A 133 -20.34 -9.95 -23.84
N SER A 134 -21.12 -10.00 -24.92
CA SER A 134 -22.29 -10.87 -25.05
C SER A 134 -21.88 -12.34 -25.04
N LYS A 135 -20.79 -12.67 -25.74
CA LYS A 135 -20.24 -14.03 -25.73
C LYS A 135 -19.70 -14.41 -24.35
N ILE A 136 -19.05 -13.48 -23.65
CA ILE A 136 -18.57 -13.72 -22.28
C ILE A 136 -19.74 -13.90 -21.31
N GLN A 137 -20.82 -13.12 -21.47
CA GLN A 137 -22.03 -13.28 -20.67
C GLN A 137 -22.67 -14.66 -20.89
N GLU A 138 -22.84 -15.11 -22.13
CA GLU A 138 -23.39 -16.43 -22.44
C GLU A 138 -22.56 -17.53 -21.76
N LEU A 139 -21.22 -17.48 -21.88
CA LEU A 139 -20.31 -18.40 -21.20
C LEU A 139 -20.44 -18.33 -19.68
N PHE A 140 -20.53 -17.13 -19.12
CA PHE A 140 -20.68 -16.92 -17.69
C PHE A 140 -21.96 -17.58 -17.16
N GLU A 141 -23.09 -17.39 -17.85
CA GLU A 141 -24.39 -17.93 -17.44
C GLU A 141 -24.39 -19.46 -17.44
N VAL A 142 -23.87 -20.08 -18.51
CA VAL A 142 -23.75 -21.54 -18.60
C VAL A 142 -22.78 -22.08 -17.54
N LEU A 143 -21.63 -21.42 -17.33
CA LEU A 143 -20.68 -21.80 -16.27
C LEU A 143 -21.28 -21.69 -14.88
N ASN A 144 -22.05 -20.64 -14.62
CA ASN A 144 -22.68 -20.43 -13.32
C ASN A 144 -23.75 -21.49 -13.06
N ARG A 145 -24.51 -21.89 -14.08
CA ARG A 145 -25.48 -22.99 -14.01
C ARG A 145 -24.80 -24.34 -13.71
N VAL A 146 -23.71 -24.66 -14.40
CA VAL A 146 -23.10 -26.01 -14.37
C VAL A 146 -22.11 -26.18 -13.22
N TYR A 147 -21.27 -25.16 -12.96
CA TYR A 147 -20.17 -25.23 -11.98
C TYR A 147 -20.31 -24.24 -10.81
N GLY A 148 -21.34 -23.38 -10.83
CA GLY A 148 -21.56 -22.38 -9.81
C GLY A 148 -20.61 -21.18 -9.88
N TRP A 149 -20.86 -20.22 -8.98
CA TRP A 149 -20.17 -18.94 -8.91
C TRP A 149 -18.65 -19.04 -8.81
N LYS A 150 -18.13 -20.03 -8.07
CA LYS A 150 -16.67 -20.14 -7.82
C LYS A 150 -15.88 -20.20 -9.14
N VAL A 151 -16.40 -20.93 -10.12
CA VAL A 151 -15.79 -21.04 -11.46
C VAL A 151 -16.22 -19.87 -12.36
N ALA A 152 -17.53 -19.56 -12.39
CA ALA A 152 -18.06 -18.51 -13.25
C ALA A 152 -17.47 -17.11 -12.93
N SER A 153 -17.11 -16.86 -11.66
CA SER A 153 -16.52 -15.59 -11.21
C SER A 153 -15.18 -15.24 -11.89
N ILE A 154 -14.57 -16.18 -12.61
CA ILE A 154 -13.39 -15.90 -13.44
C ILE A 154 -13.76 -14.99 -14.63
N LEU A 155 -14.95 -15.15 -15.21
CA LEU A 155 -15.43 -14.37 -16.34
C LEU A 155 -16.28 -13.15 -15.95
N PHE A 156 -16.64 -13.04 -14.67
CA PHE A 156 -17.53 -11.99 -14.14
C PHE A 156 -17.22 -10.58 -14.64
N THR A 157 -15.95 -10.17 -14.62
CA THR A 157 -15.55 -8.81 -15.03
C THR A 157 -15.48 -8.62 -16.54
N GLY A 158 -15.79 -9.63 -17.34
CA GLY A 158 -15.89 -9.53 -18.80
C GLY A 158 -17.32 -9.39 -19.31
N CYS A 159 -18.32 -9.61 -18.46
CA CYS A 159 -19.73 -9.42 -18.81
C CYS A 159 -20.06 -7.93 -19.01
N PRO A 160 -21.18 -7.59 -19.69
CA PRO A 160 -21.69 -6.23 -19.77
C PRO A 160 -21.98 -5.61 -18.40
N ASP A 161 -21.88 -4.29 -18.32
CA ASP A 161 -22.07 -3.54 -17.06
C ASP A 161 -23.42 -3.83 -16.41
N GLU A 162 -24.50 -3.89 -17.20
CA GLU A 162 -25.84 -4.19 -16.68
C GLU A 162 -25.93 -5.59 -16.09
N LYS A 163 -25.27 -6.58 -16.73
CA LYS A 163 -25.21 -7.94 -16.19
C LYS A 163 -24.39 -8.00 -14.91
N ILE A 164 -23.28 -7.27 -14.84
CA ILE A 164 -22.48 -7.14 -13.61
C ILE A 164 -23.34 -6.56 -12.49
N LYS A 165 -24.09 -5.48 -12.75
CA LYS A 165 -24.99 -4.87 -11.76
C LYS A 165 -26.08 -5.83 -11.29
N GLU A 166 -26.69 -6.57 -12.21
CA GLU A 166 -27.69 -7.62 -11.90
C GLU A 166 -27.10 -8.68 -10.96
N ILE A 167 -25.91 -9.20 -11.30
CA ILE A 167 -25.21 -10.18 -10.48
C ILE A 167 -24.93 -9.58 -9.10
N LEU A 168 -24.36 -8.38 -9.02
CA LEU A 168 -24.03 -7.73 -7.75
C LEU A 168 -25.25 -7.51 -6.84
N ARG A 169 -26.45 -7.23 -7.38
CA ARG A 169 -27.69 -7.14 -6.59
C ARG A 169 -28.06 -8.46 -5.94
N ASN A 170 -27.90 -9.55 -6.69
CA ASN A 170 -28.36 -10.87 -6.29
C ASN A 170 -27.31 -11.65 -5.49
N PHE A 171 -26.05 -11.21 -5.51
CA PHE A 171 -24.94 -11.91 -4.88
C PHE A 171 -24.45 -11.16 -3.63
N THR A 172 -24.72 -11.74 -2.45
CA THR A 172 -24.30 -11.17 -1.16
C THR A 172 -22.81 -11.35 -0.84
N THR A 173 -22.08 -12.11 -1.67
CA THR A 173 -20.67 -12.40 -1.40
C THR A 173 -19.78 -11.22 -1.78
N GLU A 174 -18.97 -10.79 -0.82
CA GLU A 174 -17.96 -9.76 -1.04
C GLU A 174 -16.97 -10.10 -2.17
N LEU A 175 -16.60 -9.09 -2.95
CA LEU A 175 -15.58 -9.23 -3.98
C LEU A 175 -14.17 -9.18 -3.38
N SER A 176 -13.32 -10.10 -3.85
CA SER A 176 -11.89 -10.05 -3.55
C SER A 176 -11.22 -8.82 -4.17
N VAL A 177 -10.16 -8.30 -3.54
CA VAL A 177 -9.35 -7.17 -4.06
C VAL A 177 -8.97 -7.30 -5.55
N PRO A 178 -8.49 -8.45 -6.07
CA PRO A 178 -8.18 -8.58 -7.49
C PRO A 178 -9.38 -8.29 -8.42
N LYS A 179 -10.59 -8.69 -8.01
CA LYS A 179 -11.83 -8.50 -8.78
C LYS A 179 -12.28 -7.04 -8.73
N LEU A 180 -12.15 -6.38 -7.57
CA LEU A 180 -12.36 -4.93 -7.46
C LEU A 180 -11.39 -4.15 -8.37
N LYS A 181 -10.11 -4.57 -8.46
CA LYS A 181 -9.16 -3.95 -9.39
C LYS A 181 -9.55 -4.14 -10.85
N GLN A 182 -10.05 -5.32 -11.21
CA GLN A 182 -10.55 -5.60 -12.56
C GLN A 182 -11.81 -4.78 -12.90
N LEU A 183 -12.76 -4.66 -11.96
CA LEU A 183 -13.93 -3.80 -12.12
C LEU A 183 -13.54 -2.33 -12.30
N LEU A 184 -12.61 -1.82 -11.48
CA LEU A 184 -12.11 -0.45 -11.61
C LEU A 184 -11.46 -0.21 -12.99
N TYR A 185 -10.77 -1.21 -13.54
CA TYR A 185 -10.19 -1.14 -14.88
C TYR A 185 -11.26 -1.18 -15.99
N LYS A 186 -12.33 -1.96 -15.81
CA LYS A 186 -13.44 -2.04 -16.78
C LYS A 186 -14.25 -0.74 -16.78
N ASN A 187 -14.87 -0.41 -15.66
CA ASN A 187 -15.70 0.79 -15.52
C ASN A 187 -15.74 1.22 -14.04
N LYS A 188 -15.24 2.43 -13.77
CA LYS A 188 -15.23 3.02 -12.42
C LYS A 188 -16.62 3.12 -11.79
N SER A 189 -17.68 3.37 -12.56
CA SER A 189 -19.04 3.48 -12.00
C SER A 189 -19.53 2.19 -11.31
N LEU A 190 -19.03 1.03 -11.74
CA LEU A 190 -19.33 -0.26 -11.10
C LEU A 190 -18.78 -0.35 -9.69
N ILE A 191 -17.69 0.36 -9.38
CA ILE A 191 -17.13 0.42 -8.03
C ILE A 191 -18.06 1.20 -7.11
N GLY A 192 -18.51 2.39 -7.53
CA GLY A 192 -19.48 3.17 -6.76
C GLY A 192 -20.74 2.37 -6.47
N TYR A 193 -21.28 1.72 -7.51
CA TYR A 193 -22.44 0.85 -7.40
C TYR A 193 -22.22 -0.35 -6.44
N TYR A 194 -21.05 -0.99 -6.50
CA TYR A 194 -20.69 -2.06 -5.58
C TYR A 194 -20.70 -1.58 -4.13
N PHE A 195 -20.11 -0.42 -3.84
CA PHE A 195 -20.08 0.14 -2.48
C PHE A 195 -21.47 0.56 -1.98
N GLU A 196 -22.34 1.10 -2.85
CA GLU A 196 -23.74 1.40 -2.49
C GLU A 196 -24.50 0.15 -2.02
N LEU A 197 -24.27 -1.00 -2.66
CA LEU A 197 -24.91 -2.25 -2.25
C LEU A 197 -24.36 -2.77 -0.91
N PHE A 198 -23.06 -2.63 -0.66
CA PHE A 198 -22.42 -3.17 0.54
C PHE A 198 -22.53 -2.25 1.77
N GLU A 199 -22.59 -0.94 1.59
CA GLU A 199 -22.84 0.01 2.69
C GLU A 199 -24.17 -0.27 3.41
N ASN A 200 -25.17 -0.74 2.66
CA ASN A 200 -26.48 -1.11 3.21
C ASN A 200 -26.51 -2.43 3.97
N VAL A 201 -25.42 -3.24 3.95
CA VAL A 201 -25.44 -4.63 4.43
C VAL A 201 -24.70 -4.81 5.75
N GLU A 202 -23.62 -4.08 6.00
CA GLU A 202 -22.93 -3.86 7.28
C GLU A 202 -21.61 -3.16 6.95
N GLY A 203 -21.15 -2.23 7.80
CA GLY A 203 -20.11 -1.25 7.49
C GLY A 203 -18.88 -1.79 6.76
N VAL A 204 -18.38 -1.00 5.79
CA VAL A 204 -17.19 -1.32 5.00
C VAL A 204 -16.00 -1.60 5.92
N ASP A 205 -15.55 -2.86 6.00
CA ASP A 205 -14.28 -3.21 6.65
C ASP A 205 -13.12 -2.63 5.84
N ASN A 206 -12.78 -1.39 6.19
CA ASN A 206 -11.72 -0.60 5.59
C ASN A 206 -10.35 -1.29 5.69
N TYR A 207 -10.15 -2.23 6.61
CA TYR A 207 -8.90 -2.96 6.74
C TYR A 207 -8.71 -3.96 5.59
N LYS A 208 -9.76 -4.71 5.24
CA LYS A 208 -9.72 -5.75 4.20
C LYS A 208 -9.46 -5.19 2.81
N TRP A 209 -10.06 -4.04 2.47
CA TRP A 209 -9.92 -3.42 1.15
C TRP A 209 -8.81 -2.36 1.07
N ARG A 210 -8.01 -2.20 2.13
CA ARG A 210 -6.90 -1.25 2.17
C ARG A 210 -5.98 -1.33 0.95
N SER A 211 -5.65 -2.54 0.49
CA SER A 211 -4.78 -2.73 -0.68
C SER A 211 -5.45 -2.33 -2.00
N PHE A 212 -6.79 -2.39 -2.08
CA PHE A 212 -7.56 -1.86 -3.20
C PHE A 212 -7.64 -0.34 -3.15
N PHE A 213 -7.95 0.27 -2.01
CA PHE A 213 -7.98 1.72 -1.86
C PHE A 213 -6.63 2.37 -2.15
N LYS A 214 -5.54 1.77 -1.66
CA LYS A 214 -4.18 2.23 -2.02
C LYS A 214 -3.93 2.14 -3.53
N TYR A 215 -4.40 1.08 -4.19
CA TYR A 215 -4.27 0.93 -5.64
C TYR A 215 -5.07 2.00 -6.40
N MET A 216 -6.32 2.24 -5.98
CA MET A 216 -7.19 3.27 -6.55
C MET A 216 -6.58 4.66 -6.39
N ALA A 217 -6.15 5.01 -5.17
CA ALA A 217 -5.49 6.26 -4.85
C ALA A 217 -4.22 6.50 -5.70
N VAL A 218 -3.48 5.44 -6.06
CA VAL A 218 -2.34 5.55 -6.98
C VAL A 218 -2.78 5.76 -8.42
N LYS A 219 -3.83 5.06 -8.87
CA LYS A 219 -4.27 5.09 -10.28
C LYS A 219 -5.04 6.37 -10.59
N ASP A 220 -6.07 6.66 -9.81
CA ASP A 220 -6.98 7.79 -9.96
C ASP A 220 -7.25 8.45 -8.58
N PRO A 221 -6.41 9.44 -8.20
CA PRO A 221 -6.56 10.18 -6.95
C PRO A 221 -7.90 10.92 -6.84
N ILE A 222 -8.44 11.41 -7.95
CA ILE A 222 -9.67 12.20 -7.97
C ILE A 222 -10.84 11.31 -7.60
N TYR A 223 -10.97 10.19 -8.31
CA TYR A 223 -12.04 9.23 -8.06
C TYR A 223 -11.94 8.62 -6.67
N PHE A 224 -10.72 8.34 -6.17
CA PHE A 224 -10.53 7.89 -4.79
C PHE A 224 -11.09 8.90 -3.79
N SER A 225 -10.77 10.20 -3.92
CA SER A 225 -11.27 11.21 -2.98
C SER A 225 -12.80 11.28 -2.98
N GLU A 226 -13.42 11.29 -4.17
CA GLU A 226 -14.89 11.33 -4.31
C GLU A 226 -15.54 10.12 -3.61
N LEU A 227 -15.01 8.93 -3.87
CA LEU A 227 -15.48 7.69 -3.26
C LEU A 227 -15.25 7.71 -1.74
N SER A 228 -14.08 8.16 -1.28
CA SER A 228 -13.74 8.20 0.14
C SER A 228 -14.64 9.12 0.93
N LYS A 229 -15.05 10.25 0.33
CA LYS A 229 -16.01 11.18 0.94
C LYS A 229 -17.41 10.61 0.96
N LYS A 230 -17.83 9.94 -0.12
CA LYS A 230 -19.17 9.37 -0.24
C LYS A 230 -19.44 8.25 0.77
N PHE A 231 -18.47 7.37 1.00
CA PHE A 231 -18.60 6.16 1.82
C PHE A 231 -17.79 6.21 3.13
N ASP A 232 -17.38 7.40 3.56
CA ASP A 232 -16.53 7.66 4.74
C ASP A 232 -15.37 6.65 4.92
N ILE A 233 -14.59 6.45 3.85
CA ILE A 233 -13.52 5.44 3.83
C ILE A 233 -12.37 5.87 4.74
N HIS A 234 -12.16 5.15 5.84
CA HIS A 234 -11.07 5.39 6.78
C HIS A 234 -9.82 4.57 6.45
N ILE A 235 -8.73 5.24 6.08
CA ILE A 235 -7.47 4.56 5.77
C ILE A 235 -6.61 4.43 7.03
N TYR A 236 -6.52 3.23 7.61
CA TYR A 236 -5.75 2.95 8.84
C TYR A 236 -4.22 3.19 8.75
N ARG A 237 -3.66 3.50 7.56
CA ARG A 237 -2.26 3.95 7.42
C ARG A 237 -2.06 4.85 6.22
N GLN A 238 -1.24 5.88 6.41
CA GLN A 238 -0.85 6.81 5.36
C GLN A 238 -0.32 6.12 4.10
N PHE A 239 -0.57 6.76 2.95
CA PHE A 239 -0.07 6.36 1.66
C PHE A 239 1.45 6.48 1.55
N GLY A 240 2.00 5.94 0.45
CA GLY A 240 3.43 6.07 0.17
C GLY A 240 3.78 7.47 -0.32
N ARG A 241 5.06 7.82 -0.23
CA ARG A 241 5.59 9.13 -0.67
C ARG A 241 5.16 9.50 -2.09
N GLN A 242 5.23 8.55 -3.03
CA GLN A 242 4.89 8.79 -4.43
C GLN A 242 3.39 9.06 -4.63
N THR A 243 2.54 8.30 -3.94
CA THR A 243 1.08 8.53 -3.96
C THR A 243 0.78 9.93 -3.43
N THR A 244 1.36 10.33 -2.30
CA THR A 244 1.14 11.66 -1.72
C THR A 244 1.55 12.79 -2.68
N LYS A 245 2.70 12.67 -3.34
CA LYS A 245 3.11 13.66 -4.35
C LYS A 245 2.09 13.77 -5.48
N LYS A 246 1.64 12.63 -6.01
CA LYS A 246 0.63 12.60 -7.09
C LYS A 246 -0.71 13.22 -6.65
N PHE A 247 -1.15 13.02 -5.40
CA PHE A 247 -2.35 13.70 -4.87
C PHE A 247 -2.19 15.21 -4.89
N ILE A 248 -1.04 15.71 -4.42
CA ILE A 248 -0.77 17.15 -4.40
C ILE A 248 -0.70 17.72 -5.81
N ASP A 249 -0.10 17.00 -6.77
CA ASP A 249 -0.03 17.43 -8.17
C ASP A 249 -1.41 17.57 -8.82
N VAL A 250 -2.37 16.73 -8.45
CA VAL A 250 -3.70 16.69 -9.08
C VAL A 250 -4.75 17.50 -8.30
N LYS A 251 -4.59 17.65 -6.99
CA LYS A 251 -5.59 18.25 -6.08
C LYS A 251 -4.98 19.31 -5.16
N LYS A 252 -4.01 20.09 -5.67
CA LYS A 252 -3.27 21.08 -4.86
C LYS A 252 -4.21 21.99 -4.06
N ASP A 253 -5.20 22.60 -4.71
CA ASP A 253 -6.11 23.55 -4.05
C ASP A 253 -6.98 22.88 -2.98
N ASP A 254 -7.51 21.69 -3.26
CA ASP A 254 -8.25 20.91 -2.25
C ASP A 254 -7.36 20.56 -1.07
N VAL A 255 -6.12 20.13 -1.31
CA VAL A 255 -5.15 19.81 -0.25
C VAL A 255 -4.90 21.04 0.63
N LEU A 256 -4.66 22.20 0.03
CA LEU A 256 -4.41 23.45 0.75
C LEU A 256 -5.61 23.93 1.56
N ASN A 257 -6.83 23.71 1.06
CA ASN A 257 -8.05 24.28 1.64
C ASN A 257 -8.78 23.31 2.58
N LYS A 258 -8.49 22.00 2.53
CA LYS A 258 -9.12 20.98 3.38
C LYS A 258 -8.09 20.06 4.09
N PRO A 259 -7.12 20.58 4.85
CA PRO A 259 -6.04 19.78 5.45
C PRO A 259 -6.52 18.56 6.26
N ASP A 260 -7.61 18.69 7.03
CA ASP A 260 -8.17 17.61 7.85
C ASP A 260 -8.64 16.39 7.05
N GLU A 261 -9.06 16.58 5.79
CA GLU A 261 -9.45 15.48 4.92
C GLU A 261 -8.21 14.68 4.47
N PHE A 262 -7.13 15.39 4.14
CA PHE A 262 -5.95 14.80 3.52
C PHE A 262 -4.92 14.26 4.52
N THR A 263 -4.80 14.86 5.70
CA THR A 263 -3.89 14.38 6.76
C THR A 263 -4.22 12.98 7.25
N ARG A 264 -5.48 12.53 7.10
CA ARG A 264 -5.94 11.17 7.42
C ARG A 264 -5.20 10.09 6.65
N TYR A 265 -4.82 10.34 5.40
CA TYR A 265 -4.25 9.32 4.51
C TYR A 265 -3.02 9.75 3.73
N LEU A 266 -2.67 11.03 3.68
CA LEU A 266 -1.41 11.49 3.08
C LEU A 266 -0.25 11.37 4.09
N ARG A 267 0.94 11.10 3.56
CA ARG A 267 2.13 10.92 4.37
C ARG A 267 2.73 12.26 4.74
N GLY A 268 2.88 12.52 6.04
CA GLY A 268 3.30 13.83 6.56
C GLY A 268 4.62 14.35 5.97
N ASP A 269 5.70 13.56 6.05
CA ASP A 269 7.02 13.95 5.51
C ASP A 269 7.00 14.29 4.01
N ALA A 270 6.23 13.54 3.22
CA ALA A 270 6.09 13.79 1.78
C ALA A 270 5.22 15.01 1.49
N LEU A 271 4.18 15.24 2.30
CA LEU A 271 3.26 16.36 2.17
C LEU A 271 3.99 17.68 2.44
N VAL A 272 4.66 17.80 3.58
CA VAL A 272 5.38 19.03 3.96
C VAL A 272 6.43 19.39 2.91
N ARG A 273 7.25 18.41 2.49
CA ARG A 273 8.30 18.64 1.47
C ARG A 273 7.76 19.00 0.09
N LYS A 274 6.61 18.46 -0.30
CA LYS A 274 6.04 18.69 -1.64
C LYS A 274 5.29 20.02 -1.70
N LEU A 275 4.68 20.46 -0.61
CA LEU A 275 4.05 21.77 -0.52
C LEU A 275 5.07 22.91 -0.43
N GLY A 276 6.21 22.70 0.25
CA GLY A 276 7.27 23.69 0.32
C GLY A 276 6.74 25.02 0.88
N GLU A 277 6.83 26.09 0.09
CA GLU A 277 6.36 27.44 0.44
C GLU A 277 4.84 27.52 0.65
N ASP A 278 4.05 26.59 0.12
CA ASP A 278 2.61 26.54 0.36
C ASP A 278 2.24 25.88 1.70
N PHE A 279 3.20 25.24 2.38
CA PHE A 279 2.94 24.53 3.64
C PHE A 279 2.41 25.44 4.77
N PRO A 280 2.89 26.68 4.97
CA PRO A 280 2.31 27.59 5.95
C PRO A 280 0.81 27.82 5.77
N LYS A 281 0.36 28.01 4.51
CA LYS A 281 -1.07 28.15 4.18
C LYS A 281 -1.84 26.89 4.53
N PHE A 282 -1.32 25.72 4.15
CA PHE A 282 -1.90 24.42 4.52
C PHE A 282 -2.00 24.26 6.04
N PHE A 283 -0.93 24.59 6.77
CA PHE A 283 -0.85 24.44 8.21
C PHE A 283 -1.93 25.28 8.90
N ARG A 284 -2.02 26.56 8.54
CA ARG A 284 -3.02 27.50 9.07
C ARG A 284 -4.45 27.05 8.77
N ASN A 285 -4.74 26.68 7.53
CA ASN A 285 -6.06 26.21 7.12
C ASN A 285 -6.48 24.90 7.81
N GLY A 286 -5.52 24.17 8.39
CA GLY A 286 -5.73 22.94 9.11
C GLY A 286 -5.94 23.11 10.61
N LEU A 287 -5.76 24.33 11.12
CA LEU A 287 -6.08 24.63 12.51
C LEU A 287 -7.62 24.64 12.69
N PRO A 288 -8.14 24.03 13.77
CA PRO A 288 -9.58 23.96 13.97
C PRO A 288 -10.13 25.36 14.25
N LYS A 289 -11.34 25.66 13.77
CA LYS A 289 -12.01 26.94 14.05
C LYS A 289 -12.27 27.16 15.54
N ASN A 290 -12.58 26.07 16.27
CA ASN A 290 -12.73 26.10 17.72
C ASN A 290 -11.36 25.85 18.37
N ILE A 291 -10.86 26.87 19.08
CA ILE A 291 -9.57 26.83 19.77
C ILE A 291 -9.47 25.68 20.77
N THR A 292 -10.57 25.25 21.41
CA THR A 292 -10.56 24.13 22.36
C THR A 292 -10.20 22.79 21.71
N SER A 293 -10.37 22.66 20.39
CA SER A 293 -10.00 21.45 19.62
C SER A 293 -8.53 21.43 19.19
N LEU A 294 -7.78 22.52 19.40
CA LEU A 294 -6.41 22.68 18.90
C LEU A 294 -5.46 21.58 19.40
N ASN A 295 -5.61 21.14 20.64
CA ASN A 295 -4.77 20.09 21.24
C ASN A 295 -4.96 18.71 20.58
N TYR A 296 -6.06 18.49 19.85
CA TYR A 296 -6.36 17.24 19.15
C TYR A 296 -6.15 17.34 17.63
N CYS A 297 -5.63 18.48 17.14
CA CYS A 297 -5.45 18.73 15.72
C CYS A 297 -4.30 17.91 15.13
N SER A 298 -4.59 17.11 14.11
CA SER A 298 -3.61 16.24 13.43
C SER A 298 -2.53 17.02 12.65
N VAL A 299 -2.83 18.24 12.21
CA VAL A 299 -1.91 19.07 11.43
C VAL A 299 -0.73 19.55 12.27
N ARG A 300 -0.90 19.69 13.58
CA ARG A 300 0.16 20.05 14.53
C ARG A 300 1.31 19.04 14.53
N GLU A 301 1.00 17.75 14.37
CA GLU A 301 2.00 16.68 14.25
C GLU A 301 2.88 16.78 13.00
N LEU A 302 2.52 17.64 12.04
CA LEU A 302 3.31 17.85 10.83
C LEU A 302 4.47 18.83 11.03
N LEU A 303 4.46 19.63 12.10
CA LEU A 303 5.52 20.60 12.41
C LEU A 303 6.90 19.95 12.41
N LYS A 304 7.02 18.74 12.96
CA LYS A 304 8.29 17.98 13.02
C LYS A 304 8.92 17.67 11.66
N TYR A 305 8.17 17.79 10.56
CA TYR A 305 8.67 17.59 9.20
C TYR A 305 9.04 18.89 8.49
N TYR A 306 8.74 20.05 9.10
CA TYR A 306 9.08 21.37 8.59
C TYR A 306 10.47 21.82 9.06
N ASP A 307 11.00 22.89 8.47
CA ASP A 307 12.30 23.46 8.85
C ASP A 307 12.31 23.83 10.34
N LYS A 308 13.17 23.16 11.12
CA LYS A 308 13.28 23.30 12.59
C LYS A 308 13.38 24.75 13.04
N SER A 309 14.13 25.57 12.30
CA SER A 309 14.35 26.99 12.63
C SER A 309 13.09 27.84 12.51
N LYS A 310 12.09 27.39 11.75
CA LYS A 310 10.85 28.13 11.41
C LYS A 310 9.60 27.53 12.06
N GLN A 311 9.71 26.42 12.79
CA GLN A 311 8.53 25.72 13.32
C GLN A 311 7.77 26.55 14.34
N TYR A 312 8.49 27.23 15.26
CA TYR A 312 7.87 28.09 16.27
C TYR A 312 7.16 29.28 15.63
N GLU A 313 7.85 30.03 14.77
CA GLU A 313 7.28 31.19 14.06
C GLU A 313 6.04 30.80 13.24
N LEU A 314 6.10 29.66 12.54
CA LEU A 314 4.94 29.15 11.81
C LEU A 314 3.75 28.89 12.73
N TYR A 315 3.96 28.20 13.85
CA TYR A 315 2.89 27.91 14.80
C TYR A 315 2.31 29.19 15.41
N PHE A 316 3.19 30.09 15.86
CA PHE A 316 2.82 31.36 16.47
C PHE A 316 1.95 32.21 15.53
N ASN A 317 2.42 32.44 14.31
CA ASN A 317 1.71 33.24 13.31
C ASN A 317 0.39 32.58 12.91
N ALA A 318 0.40 31.26 12.65
CA ALA A 318 -0.83 30.55 12.28
C ALA A 318 -1.89 30.59 13.38
N PHE A 319 -1.49 30.48 14.65
CA PHE A 319 -2.39 30.62 15.79
C PHE A 319 -3.01 32.02 15.85
N GLN A 320 -2.16 33.05 15.79
CA GLN A 320 -2.61 34.44 15.89
C GLN A 320 -3.56 34.81 14.75
N GLU A 321 -3.22 34.42 13.52
CA GLU A 321 -4.07 34.66 12.34
C GLU A 321 -5.40 33.89 12.40
N THR A 322 -5.42 32.66 12.91
CA THR A 322 -6.64 31.82 12.92
C THR A 322 -7.62 32.24 14.01
N TYR A 323 -7.11 32.58 15.19
CA TYR A 323 -7.94 32.85 16.37
C TYR A 323 -8.10 34.32 16.70
N ASN A 324 -7.35 35.21 16.03
CA ASN A 324 -7.24 36.64 16.37
C ASN A 324 -6.95 36.85 17.86
N LYS A 325 -6.07 36.01 18.41
CA LYS A 325 -5.69 35.97 19.82
C LYS A 325 -4.19 35.85 19.93
N SER A 326 -3.62 36.51 20.92
CA SER A 326 -2.22 36.34 21.27
C SER A 326 -2.00 34.96 21.89
N LEU A 327 -1.02 34.20 21.38
CA LEU A 327 -0.63 32.93 21.99
C LEU A 327 -0.17 33.15 23.44
N TRP A 328 0.48 34.29 23.71
CA TRP A 328 1.00 34.69 25.02
C TRP A 328 -0.05 34.85 26.11
N ASP A 329 -1.31 35.06 25.73
CA ASP A 329 -2.45 35.18 26.64
C ASP A 329 -3.25 33.85 26.72
N ASN A 330 -2.91 32.87 25.88
CA ASN A 330 -3.61 31.61 25.73
C ASN A 330 -2.63 30.42 25.95
N ILE A 331 -1.90 30.46 27.07
CA ILE A 331 -0.80 29.54 27.34
C ILE A 331 -1.22 28.06 27.43
N ASP A 332 -2.50 27.77 27.63
CA ASP A 332 -3.04 26.39 27.69
C ASP A 332 -2.91 25.62 26.35
N TYR A 333 -2.58 26.33 25.27
CA TYR A 333 -2.33 25.77 23.94
C TYR A 333 -0.83 25.67 23.59
N MET A 334 0.04 26.12 24.50
CA MET A 334 1.46 25.84 24.45
C MET A 334 1.75 24.56 25.24
N ASP A 335 2.67 23.74 24.75
CA ASP A 335 3.20 22.61 25.50
C ASP A 335 4.73 22.57 25.40
N GLU A 336 5.33 21.68 26.18
CA GLU A 336 6.78 21.50 26.27
C GLU A 336 7.43 21.35 24.87
N ARG A 337 6.79 20.59 23.98
CA ARG A 337 7.30 20.38 22.62
C ARG A 337 7.34 21.65 21.79
N LEU A 338 6.38 22.56 21.97
CA LEU A 338 6.36 23.85 21.28
C LEU A 338 7.37 24.84 21.88
N ILE A 339 7.56 24.81 23.20
CA ILE A 339 8.56 25.63 23.90
C ILE A 339 9.98 25.25 23.45
N GLU A 340 10.24 23.95 23.23
CA GLU A 340 11.51 23.46 22.69
C GLU A 340 11.85 23.99 21.29
N LEU A 341 10.86 24.46 20.53
CA LEU A 341 11.05 25.02 19.18
C LEU A 341 11.50 26.48 19.20
N ILE A 342 11.39 27.16 20.34
CA ILE A 342 11.79 28.55 20.49
C ILE A 342 13.31 28.61 20.47
N SER A 343 13.88 29.34 19.52
CA SER A 343 15.34 29.46 19.40
C SER A 343 15.90 30.50 20.37
N ASP A 344 15.18 31.60 20.61
CA ASP A 344 15.59 32.63 21.57
C ASP A 344 15.45 32.12 23.01
N VAL A 345 16.58 32.03 23.71
CA VAL A 345 16.63 31.58 25.11
C VAL A 345 15.83 32.51 26.03
N LYS A 346 15.87 33.83 25.81
CA LYS A 346 15.15 34.80 26.64
C LYS A 346 13.65 34.67 26.47
N GLU A 347 13.19 34.58 25.22
CA GLU A 347 11.76 34.38 24.92
C GLU A 347 11.26 33.07 25.55
N ARG A 348 12.06 32.00 25.45
CA ARG A 348 11.76 30.71 26.07
C ARG A 348 11.67 30.83 27.59
N GLU A 349 12.61 31.48 28.25
CA GLU A 349 12.57 31.74 29.69
C GLU A 349 11.29 32.49 30.10
N GLU A 350 10.86 33.47 29.32
CA GLU A 350 9.62 34.22 29.58
C GLU A 350 8.37 33.34 29.45
N TRP A 351 8.32 32.49 28.44
CA TRP A 351 7.26 31.48 28.29
C TRP A 351 7.18 30.61 29.52
N ILE A 352 8.31 30.07 29.98
CA ILE A 352 8.31 29.14 31.08
C ILE A 352 7.97 29.83 32.41
N LYS A 353 8.42 31.08 32.64
CA LYS A 353 7.98 31.91 33.78
C LYS A 353 6.47 32.10 33.81
N LYS A 354 5.81 32.23 32.66
CA LYS A 354 4.34 32.31 32.58
C LYS A 354 3.66 30.98 32.92
N PHE A 355 4.24 29.85 32.51
CA PHE A 355 3.78 28.52 32.91
C PHE A 355 3.86 28.32 34.42
N ASP A 356 4.99 28.66 35.03
CA ASP A 356 5.25 28.46 36.46
C ASP A 356 4.30 29.28 37.36
N LYS A 357 4.04 30.54 36.99
CA LYS A 357 3.05 31.40 37.68
C LYS A 357 1.63 30.81 37.69
N ARG A 358 1.27 29.98 36.70
CA ARG A 358 -0.03 29.31 36.60
C ARG A 358 -0.02 27.90 37.22
N ALA A 359 1.12 27.22 37.23
CA ALA A 359 1.36 25.92 37.88
C ALA A 359 1.21 25.98 39.40
N ASN A 360 1.45 27.14 40.03
CA ASN A 360 1.15 27.37 41.45
C ASN A 360 -0.33 27.13 41.85
N TYR A 361 -1.24 26.94 40.88
CA TYR A 361 -2.64 26.55 41.14
C TYR A 361 -2.93 25.04 41.03
N MET A 362 -2.03 24.22 40.47
CA MET A 362 -2.21 22.77 40.37
C MET A 362 -1.06 22.04 41.07
N LYS A 363 -1.33 21.55 42.27
CA LYS A 363 -0.43 20.64 43.00
C LYS A 363 -0.11 19.40 42.14
N TYR A 364 1.17 19.24 41.81
CA TYR A 364 1.83 17.99 41.42
C TYR A 364 1.27 17.29 40.17
N GLN A 365 1.70 17.73 38.98
CA GLN A 365 1.74 16.85 37.80
C GLN A 365 3.07 16.97 37.06
N LYS A 366 3.52 15.88 36.41
CA LYS A 366 4.76 15.73 35.61
C LYS A 366 5.14 16.92 34.69
N ARG A 367 4.16 17.74 34.29
CA ARG A 367 4.37 18.98 33.51
C ARG A 367 5.17 20.05 34.28
N ASP A 368 5.09 20.05 35.62
CA ASP A 368 5.77 21.02 36.48
C ASP A 368 7.28 20.82 36.52
N VAL A 369 7.75 19.57 36.47
CA VAL A 369 9.19 19.25 36.52
C VAL A 369 9.86 19.68 35.22
N MET A 370 9.23 19.47 34.06
CA MET A 370 9.80 19.87 32.77
C MET A 370 9.90 21.39 32.61
N ALA A 371 8.85 22.12 33.00
CA ALA A 371 8.88 23.58 33.04
C ALA A 371 9.96 24.11 34.01
N ARG A 372 10.03 23.59 35.25
CA ARG A 372 11.06 24.01 36.22
C ARG A 372 12.47 23.71 35.74
N CYS A 373 12.69 22.53 35.16
CA CYS A 373 14.00 22.15 34.61
C CYS A 373 14.40 22.98 33.40
N MET A 374 13.47 23.50 32.59
CA MET A 374 13.81 24.42 31.50
C MET A 374 14.12 25.85 32.00
N MET A 375 13.68 26.22 33.22
CA MET A 375 13.95 27.52 33.86
C MET A 375 15.20 27.57 34.72
N MET A 376 15.59 26.43 35.30
CA MET A 376 16.63 26.37 36.31
C MET A 376 17.93 25.86 35.70
N SER A 377 19.07 26.37 36.20
CA SER A 377 20.34 25.67 36.05
C SER A 377 20.15 24.25 36.59
N ALA A 378 20.53 23.24 35.81
CA ALA A 378 20.34 21.84 36.19
C ALA A 378 20.87 21.42 37.60
N PRO A 379 21.84 22.12 38.24
CA PRO A 379 22.21 21.83 39.62
C PRO A 379 21.07 22.03 40.63
N MET A 380 20.18 23.01 40.46
CA MET A 380 19.13 23.29 41.45
C MET A 380 18.03 22.22 41.49
N VAL A 381 17.74 21.57 40.35
CA VAL A 381 16.79 20.46 40.30
C VAL A 381 17.39 19.20 40.94
N PHE A 382 18.72 19.06 40.89
CA PHE A 382 19.45 17.93 41.42
C PHE A 382 19.44 17.88 42.95
N ASP A 383 19.39 19.04 43.62
CA ASP A 383 19.35 19.14 45.08
C ASP A 383 17.95 18.85 45.66
N GLU A 384 16.87 18.96 44.87
CA GLU A 384 15.49 18.64 45.30
C GLU A 384 15.19 17.12 45.31
N ASP A 385 15.98 16.29 44.61
CA ASP A 385 15.75 14.83 44.49
C ASP A 385 15.99 14.08 45.83
N ASP A 386 16.74 14.68 46.76
CA ASP A 386 17.01 14.13 48.09
C ASP A 386 15.88 14.37 49.11
N ASP A 387 14.95 15.31 48.87
CA ASP A 387 13.97 15.79 49.86
C ASP A 387 12.50 15.43 49.55
N MET A 388 12.24 14.68 48.47
CA MET A 388 10.88 14.52 47.93
C MET A 388 9.97 13.53 48.69
N GLY A 389 10.43 12.85 49.75
CA GLY A 389 9.55 12.07 50.66
C GLY A 389 8.74 10.92 50.03
N LEU A 390 9.04 10.52 48.78
CA LEU A 390 8.31 9.49 48.03
C LEU A 390 8.93 8.11 48.24
N SER A 391 8.07 7.07 48.32
CA SER A 391 8.51 5.68 48.48
C SER A 391 7.94 4.77 47.38
N GLY A 392 8.66 3.69 47.06
CA GLY A 392 8.20 2.67 46.12
C GLY A 392 8.29 3.06 44.63
N GLN A 393 7.31 2.62 43.84
CA GLN A 393 7.31 2.73 42.37
C GLN A 393 7.20 4.18 41.86
N ASP A 394 6.58 5.06 42.64
CA ASP A 394 6.41 6.46 42.26
C ASP A 394 7.76 7.21 42.27
N ALA A 395 8.61 6.97 43.27
CA ALA A 395 9.98 7.51 43.32
C ALA A 395 10.83 7.05 42.11
N ILE A 396 10.62 5.82 41.62
CA ILE A 396 11.31 5.30 40.44
C ILE A 396 10.85 6.03 39.17
N ILE A 397 9.55 6.31 39.03
CA ILE A 397 8.99 7.00 37.87
C ILE A 397 9.45 8.47 37.87
N GLU A 398 9.47 9.10 39.02
CA GLU A 398 9.83 10.51 39.17
C GLU A 398 11.31 10.76 38.90
N ARG A 399 12.21 9.97 39.49
CA ARG A 399 13.66 10.04 39.20
C ARG A 399 13.96 9.85 37.71
N LYS A 400 13.27 8.92 37.04
CA LYS A 400 13.39 8.76 35.58
C LYS A 400 13.01 10.03 34.84
N THR A 401 11.91 10.66 35.23
CA THR A 401 11.46 11.91 34.61
C THR A 401 12.47 13.02 34.86
N ILE A 402 12.93 13.23 36.10
CA ILE A 402 13.91 14.25 36.46
C ILE A 402 15.20 14.10 35.63
N PHE A 403 15.83 12.92 35.64
CA PHE A 403 17.08 12.75 34.89
C PHE A 403 16.92 12.94 33.39
N ASN A 404 15.83 12.43 32.81
CA ASN A 404 15.56 12.61 31.38
C ASN A 404 15.43 14.08 31.04
N THR A 405 14.65 14.80 31.84
CA THR A 405 14.43 16.23 31.67
C THR A 405 15.73 17.01 31.84
N LEU A 406 16.57 16.69 32.83
CA LEU A 406 17.85 17.36 33.03
C LEU A 406 18.80 17.22 31.84
N ILE A 407 18.91 16.00 31.28
CA ILE A 407 19.71 15.75 30.08
C ILE A 407 19.15 16.54 28.89
N SER A 408 17.82 16.49 28.69
CA SER A 408 17.14 17.21 27.62
C SER A 408 17.31 18.73 27.75
N THR A 409 17.21 19.29 28.95
CA THR A 409 17.45 20.72 29.24
C THR A 409 18.88 21.11 28.88
N CYS A 410 19.88 20.39 29.38
CA CYS A 410 21.27 20.75 29.12
C CYS A 410 21.60 20.73 27.63
N LYS A 411 21.06 19.75 26.89
CA LYS A 411 21.17 19.72 25.43
C LYS A 411 20.46 20.91 24.79
N LEU A 412 19.24 21.20 25.20
CA LEU A 412 18.42 22.28 24.66
C LEU A 412 19.12 23.64 24.80
N ASN A 413 19.75 23.87 25.95
CA ASN A 413 20.47 25.10 26.29
C ASN A 413 21.95 25.09 25.87
N GLN A 414 22.44 23.99 25.29
CA GLN A 414 23.86 23.76 24.96
C GLN A 414 24.81 23.89 26.17
N ASP A 415 24.31 23.63 27.38
CA ASP A 415 25.07 23.68 28.62
C ASP A 415 25.71 22.32 28.93
N TYR A 416 26.78 22.01 28.19
CA TYR A 416 27.51 20.76 28.34
C TYR A 416 28.31 20.67 29.65
N ALA A 417 28.68 21.81 30.24
CA ALA A 417 29.39 21.83 31.53
C ALA A 417 28.48 21.30 32.64
N THR A 418 27.24 21.76 32.68
CA THR A 418 26.23 21.26 33.61
C THR A 418 25.85 19.82 33.32
N LEU A 419 25.76 19.43 32.04
CA LEU A 419 25.52 18.02 31.68
C LEU A 419 26.59 17.09 32.27
N VAL A 420 27.87 17.47 32.19
CA VAL A 420 28.97 16.69 32.79
C VAL A 420 28.77 16.52 34.30
N ASN A 421 28.31 17.57 35.00
CA ASN A 421 28.04 17.50 36.43
C ASN A 421 26.87 16.56 36.76
N ILE A 422 25.79 16.59 35.96
CA ILE A 422 24.68 15.62 36.05
C ILE A 422 25.18 14.20 35.87
N LEU A 423 25.98 13.93 34.83
CA LEU A 423 26.50 12.61 34.54
C LEU A 423 27.38 12.09 35.69
N LYS A 424 28.27 12.93 36.23
CA LYS A 424 29.10 12.60 37.40
C LYS A 424 28.26 12.28 38.62
N SER A 425 27.30 13.16 38.94
CA SER A 425 26.43 12.99 40.11
C SER A 425 25.57 11.73 40.00
N PHE A 426 25.06 11.41 38.81
CA PHE A 426 24.36 10.15 38.56
C PHE A 426 25.26 8.93 38.81
N CYS A 427 26.50 8.96 38.32
CA CYS A 427 27.46 7.87 38.53
C CYS A 427 27.86 7.71 40.00
N GLU A 428 27.95 8.81 40.75
CA GLU A 428 28.33 8.79 42.16
C GLU A 428 27.19 8.32 43.07
N ARG A 429 25.98 8.86 42.87
CA ARG A 429 24.85 8.67 43.79
C ARG A 429 23.85 7.61 43.32
N HIS A 430 23.70 7.41 42.01
CA HIS A 430 22.60 6.65 41.42
C HIS A 430 23.05 5.43 40.60
N ARG A 431 24.35 5.11 40.54
CA ARG A 431 24.87 3.91 39.83
C ARG A 431 24.25 2.58 40.27
N ASN A 432 23.77 2.52 41.51
CA ASN A 432 23.14 1.34 42.11
C ASN A 432 21.60 1.45 42.18
N SER A 433 21.01 2.41 41.45
CA SER A 433 19.56 2.56 41.36
C SER A 433 18.92 1.41 40.60
N ASP A 434 17.58 1.34 40.63
CA ASP A 434 16.80 0.37 39.86
C ASP A 434 17.24 0.29 38.39
N VAL A 435 17.27 -0.94 37.84
CA VAL A 435 17.74 -1.22 36.46
C VAL A 435 17.00 -0.39 35.41
N THR A 436 15.75 -0.06 35.66
CA THR A 436 14.93 0.73 34.74
C THR A 436 15.31 2.22 34.76
N ILE A 437 15.84 2.73 35.88
CA ILE A 437 16.39 4.09 35.97
C ILE A 437 17.68 4.15 35.17
N LEU A 438 18.58 3.18 35.39
CA LEU A 438 19.84 3.06 34.64
C LEU A 438 19.60 2.94 33.13
N TYR A 439 18.70 2.05 32.71
CA TYR A 439 18.38 1.86 31.30
C TYR A 439 17.80 3.12 30.65
N ASN A 440 16.86 3.81 31.32
CA ASN A 440 16.31 5.04 30.78
C ASN A 440 17.35 6.16 30.70
N PHE A 441 18.15 6.34 31.74
CA PHE A 441 19.23 7.32 31.77
C PHE A 441 20.19 7.13 30.59
N LEU A 442 20.72 5.91 30.41
CA LEU A 442 21.61 5.56 29.31
C LEU A 442 20.93 5.73 27.94
N ARG A 443 19.66 5.32 27.82
CA ARG A 443 18.89 5.49 26.59
C ARG A 443 18.67 6.95 26.24
N THR A 444 18.42 7.81 27.23
CA THR A 444 18.25 9.25 27.02
C THR A 444 19.56 9.89 26.59
N ILE A 445 20.67 9.56 27.25
CA ILE A 445 22.01 9.97 26.80
C ILE A 445 22.25 9.55 25.35
N TYR A 446 21.99 8.29 25.02
CA TYR A 446 22.21 7.76 23.67
C TYR A 446 21.37 8.48 22.61
N ASN A 447 20.10 8.76 22.90
CA ASN A 447 19.20 9.43 21.95
C ASN A 447 19.46 10.94 21.86
N GLU A 448 19.75 11.59 22.99
CA GLU A 448 19.90 13.03 23.06
C GLU A 448 21.30 13.48 22.60
N LEU A 449 22.36 12.76 22.96
CA LEU A 449 23.74 13.13 22.60
C LEU A 449 24.21 12.52 21.27
N ASP A 450 23.29 11.91 20.50
CA ASP A 450 23.53 11.35 19.17
C ASP A 450 24.79 10.45 19.12
N MET A 451 24.96 9.58 20.13
CA MET A 451 26.10 8.65 20.24
C MET A 451 26.07 7.51 19.20
N LYS A 452 25.38 7.71 18.08
CA LYS A 452 25.34 6.80 16.92
C LYS A 452 26.59 6.99 16.07
N ASN A 453 27.71 6.46 16.53
CA ASN A 453 28.83 6.10 15.66
C ASN A 453 28.86 4.58 15.50
#